data_AF-A0A1U7ZKA9-F1
#
_entry.id   AF-A0A1U7ZKA9-F1
#
_cell.length_a   1.000
_cell.length_b   1.000
_cell.length_c   1.000
_cell.angle_alpha   90.00
_cell.angle_beta   90.00
_cell.angle_gamma   90.00
#
_symmetry.space_group_name_H-M   'P 1'
#
loop_
_entity.id
_entity.type
_entity.pdbx_description
1 polymer ?
#
loop_
_entity_poly.entity_id
_entity_poly.type
_entity_poly.pdbx_seq_one_letter_code
_entity_poly.pdbx_strand_id
1 'polypeptide(L)'
;VPIVASTGGLVDTVKEGSTGFQMGDFNVDCDAVDPADVNAVATSIKRALKTHGTPALTQMIKTCMAQDLSWKGPAKKWEEVLLSMRSGGGSKPGLGGIRGGEETAAPLPLPLAKEMVATA
;
A
#
# COMPACT_ATOMS: atom_id res chain seq x y z
N VAL A 1 -2.14 -0.26 -16.24
CA VAL A 1 -2.37 -1.09 -15.04
C VAL A 1 -1.08 -1.83 -14.72
N PRO A 2 -0.74 -2.04 -13.43
CA PRO A 2 0.50 -2.70 -13.02
C PRO A 2 0.56 -4.17 -13.46
N ILE A 3 1.76 -4.63 -13.80
CA ILE A 3 2.12 -6.04 -14.02
C ILE A 3 3.31 -6.30 -13.09
N VAL A 4 3.13 -7.14 -12.06
CA VAL A 4 4.04 -7.19 -10.91
C VAL A 4 4.46 -8.62 -10.58
N ALA A 5 5.67 -8.77 -10.04
CA ALA A 5 6.05 -10.00 -9.34
C ALA A 5 5.19 -10.15 -8.08
N SER A 6 4.94 -11.39 -7.68
CA SER A 6 4.05 -11.73 -6.55
C SER A 6 4.74 -11.63 -5.19
N THR A 7 5.43 -10.52 -4.92
CA THR A 7 6.25 -10.37 -3.71
C THR A 7 5.84 -9.19 -2.82
N GLY A 8 5.95 -9.38 -1.51
CA GLY A 8 5.72 -8.35 -0.49
C GLY A 8 4.39 -7.61 -0.65
N GLY A 9 4.43 -6.28 -0.51
CA GLY A 9 3.23 -5.44 -0.61
C GLY A 9 2.54 -5.45 -1.97
N LEU A 10 3.18 -5.97 -3.04
CA LEU A 10 2.54 -6.10 -4.35
C LEU A 10 1.45 -7.17 -4.33
N VAL A 11 1.61 -8.23 -3.52
CA VAL A 11 0.57 -9.24 -3.28
C VAL A 11 -0.66 -8.63 -2.61
N ASP A 12 -0.42 -7.72 -1.67
CA ASP A 12 -1.48 -7.05 -0.92
C ASP A 12 -2.24 -6.03 -1.77
N THR A 13 -1.53 -5.30 -2.64
CA THR A 13 -2.05 -4.11 -3.33
C THR A 13 -2.50 -4.35 -4.77
N VAL A 14 -1.97 -5.36 -5.46
CA VAL A 14 -2.35 -5.69 -6.85
C VAL A 14 -3.21 -6.95 -6.88
N LYS A 15 -4.49 -6.80 -7.26
CA LYS A 15 -5.45 -7.89 -7.36
C LYS A 15 -5.61 -8.29 -8.83
N GLU A 16 -5.28 -9.54 -9.11
CA GLU A 16 -5.29 -10.14 -10.45
C GLU A 16 -6.61 -9.87 -11.19
N GLY A 17 -6.51 -9.30 -12.39
CA GLY A 17 -7.64 -8.95 -13.25
C GLY A 17 -8.50 -7.78 -12.77
N SER A 18 -8.26 -7.23 -11.58
CA SER A 18 -9.07 -6.17 -10.96
C SER A 18 -8.31 -4.84 -10.88
N THR A 19 -7.07 -4.86 -10.36
CA THR A 19 -6.19 -3.68 -10.29
C THR A 19 -4.86 -3.89 -11.01
N GLY A 20 -4.63 -5.07 -11.59
CA GLY A 20 -3.43 -5.36 -12.39
C GLY A 20 -3.25 -6.85 -12.64
N PHE A 21 -2.03 -7.23 -12.97
CA PHE A 21 -1.65 -8.62 -13.25
C PHE A 21 -0.47 -9.03 -12.37
N GLN A 22 -0.52 -10.24 -11.84
CA GLN A 22 0.55 -10.86 -11.08
C GLN A 22 1.28 -11.89 -11.94
N MET A 23 2.60 -11.91 -11.82
CA MET A 23 3.50 -12.76 -12.61
C MET A 23 3.90 -14.05 -11.89
N GLY A 24 3.65 -14.16 -10.57
CA GLY A 24 4.23 -15.18 -9.72
C GLY A 24 5.50 -14.71 -9.02
N ASP A 25 6.01 -15.56 -8.14
CA ASP A 25 7.25 -15.32 -7.39
C ASP A 25 8.46 -15.52 -8.30
N PHE A 26 9.48 -14.69 -8.14
CA PHE A 26 10.73 -14.81 -8.87
C PHE A 26 11.79 -15.45 -7.98
N ASN A 27 12.83 -15.98 -8.61
CA ASN A 27 14.02 -16.44 -7.91
C ASN A 27 14.62 -15.29 -7.07
N VAL A 28 14.99 -15.62 -5.84
CA VAL A 28 15.54 -14.66 -4.86
C VAL A 28 17.05 -14.45 -5.02
N ASP A 29 17.73 -15.33 -5.75
CA ASP A 29 19.13 -15.16 -6.09
C ASP A 29 19.29 -14.02 -7.10
N CYS A 30 19.82 -12.88 -6.63
CA CYS A 30 19.95 -11.66 -7.42
C CYS A 30 21.03 -11.74 -8.49
N ASP A 31 21.97 -12.68 -8.38
CA ASP A 31 23.07 -12.85 -9.34
C ASP A 31 22.67 -13.80 -10.48
N ALA A 32 21.52 -14.47 -10.37
CA ALA A 32 21.01 -15.40 -11.36
C ALA A 32 19.83 -14.81 -12.15
N VAL A 33 19.71 -15.20 -13.42
CA VAL A 33 18.50 -14.99 -14.22
C VAL A 33 17.87 -16.34 -14.45
N ASP A 34 16.78 -16.63 -13.73
CA ASP A 34 16.05 -17.89 -13.88
C ASP A 34 15.24 -17.86 -15.20
N PRO A 35 15.44 -18.83 -16.11
CA PRO A 35 14.62 -18.95 -17.31
C PRO A 35 13.11 -19.03 -17.04
N ALA A 36 12.69 -19.57 -15.89
CA ALA A 36 11.29 -19.61 -15.49
C ALA A 36 10.72 -18.21 -15.26
N ASP A 37 11.47 -17.32 -14.61
CA ASP A 37 11.08 -15.94 -14.36
C ASP A 37 10.95 -15.15 -15.67
N VAL A 38 11.91 -15.34 -16.59
CA VAL A 38 11.85 -14.76 -17.95
C VAL A 38 10.58 -15.19 -18.67
N ASN A 39 10.22 -16.48 -18.57
CA ASN A 39 8.99 -16.99 -19.17
C ASN A 39 7.73 -16.44 -18.49
N ALA A 40 7.74 -16.27 -17.16
CA ALA A 40 6.65 -15.69 -16.39
C ALA A 40 6.38 -14.23 -16.79
N VAL A 41 7.44 -13.43 -16.95
CA VAL A 41 7.37 -12.06 -17.48
C VAL A 41 6.74 -12.04 -18.86
N ALA A 42 7.31 -12.82 -19.80
CA ALA A 42 6.84 -12.85 -21.18
C ALA A 42 5.36 -13.29 -21.29
N THR A 43 4.97 -14.29 -20.52
CA THR A 43 3.60 -14.82 -20.49
C THR A 43 2.62 -13.79 -19.93
N SER A 44 3.00 -13.10 -18.85
CA SER A 44 2.13 -12.12 -18.19
C SER A 44 1.98 -10.84 -19.02
N ILE A 45 3.02 -10.37 -19.69
CA ILE A 45 2.93 -9.24 -20.63
C ILE A 45 1.99 -9.59 -21.78
N LYS A 46 2.12 -10.78 -22.39
CA LYS A 46 1.21 -11.25 -23.45
C LYS A 46 -0.24 -11.29 -22.96
N ARG A 47 -0.47 -11.73 -21.72
CA ARG A 47 -1.81 -11.76 -21.10
C ARG A 47 -2.37 -10.36 -20.87
N ALA A 48 -1.56 -9.43 -20.36
CA ALA A 48 -1.97 -8.04 -20.18
C ALA A 48 -2.29 -7.36 -21.52
N LEU A 49 -1.48 -7.59 -22.56
CA LEU A 49 -1.70 -7.04 -23.91
C LEU A 49 -3.05 -7.46 -24.51
N LYS A 50 -3.54 -8.67 -24.22
CA LYS A 50 -4.88 -9.12 -24.67
C LYS A 50 -6.02 -8.25 -24.13
N THR A 51 -5.81 -7.50 -23.06
CA THR A 51 -6.81 -6.59 -22.50
C THR A 51 -6.76 -5.18 -23.12
N HIS A 52 -5.72 -4.86 -23.89
CA HIS A 52 -5.57 -3.54 -24.49
C HIS A 52 -6.75 -3.19 -25.40
N GLY A 53 -7.27 -1.97 -25.25
CA GLY A 53 -8.44 -1.48 -26.01
C GLY A 53 -9.78 -2.13 -25.63
N THR A 54 -9.80 -3.06 -24.67
CA THR A 54 -11.03 -3.73 -24.22
C THR A 54 -11.68 -2.99 -23.04
N PRO A 55 -12.99 -3.15 -22.82
CA PRO A 55 -13.67 -2.65 -21.62
C PRO A 55 -13.05 -3.17 -20.31
N ALA A 56 -12.44 -4.37 -20.33
CA ALA A 56 -11.79 -4.94 -19.16
C ALA A 56 -10.63 -4.05 -18.67
N LEU A 57 -9.78 -3.55 -19.57
CA LEU A 57 -8.70 -2.64 -19.20
C LEU A 57 -9.25 -1.31 -18.66
N THR A 58 -10.27 -0.75 -19.31
CA THR A 58 -10.95 0.47 -18.83
C THR A 58 -11.51 0.29 -17.42
N GLN A 59 -12.14 -0.85 -17.16
CA GLN A 59 -12.68 -1.17 -15.83
C GLN A 59 -11.54 -1.29 -14.81
N MET A 60 -10.45 -1.98 -15.17
CA MET A 60 -9.29 -2.15 -14.30
C MET A 60 -8.65 -0.80 -13.93
N ILE A 61 -8.54 0.13 -14.89
CA ILE A 61 -8.09 1.51 -14.64
C ILE A 61 -9.02 2.25 -13.67
N LYS A 62 -10.35 2.17 -13.90
CA LYS A 62 -11.33 2.80 -13.02
C LYS A 62 -11.27 2.23 -11.60
N THR A 63 -11.11 0.92 -11.47
CA THR A 63 -10.92 0.25 -10.18
C THR A 63 -9.67 0.79 -9.50
N CYS A 64 -8.54 0.92 -10.21
CA CYS A 64 -7.33 1.51 -9.65
C CYS A 64 -7.56 2.91 -9.09
N MET A 65 -8.23 3.78 -9.86
CA MET A 65 -8.51 5.18 -9.51
C MET A 65 -9.53 5.34 -8.38
N ALA A 66 -10.39 4.35 -8.17
CA ALA A 66 -11.44 4.38 -7.14
C ALA A 66 -10.94 3.97 -5.74
N GLN A 67 -9.69 3.49 -5.61
CA GLN A 67 -9.14 3.08 -4.33
C GLN A 67 -8.87 4.28 -3.41
N ASP A 68 -9.25 4.16 -2.13
CA ASP A 68 -8.77 5.08 -1.10
C ASP A 68 -7.33 4.71 -0.72
N LEU A 69 -6.38 5.40 -1.35
CA LEU A 69 -4.95 5.29 -1.07
C LEU A 69 -4.47 6.40 -0.12
N SER A 70 -5.38 7.08 0.57
CA SER A 70 -5.02 8.04 1.60
C SER A 70 -4.50 7.33 2.85
N TRP A 71 -3.83 8.10 3.72
CA TRP A 71 -3.36 7.61 5.01
C TRP A 71 -4.48 7.39 6.04
N LYS A 72 -5.73 7.74 5.75
CA LYS A 72 -6.83 7.68 6.72
C LYS A 72 -7.03 6.28 7.28
N GLY A 73 -7.02 5.26 6.42
CA GLY A 73 -7.11 3.85 6.81
C GLY A 73 -5.85 3.35 7.53
N PRO A 74 -4.66 3.44 6.89
CA PRO A 74 -3.40 3.00 7.49
C PRO A 74 -3.09 3.64 8.85
N ALA A 75 -3.29 4.96 9.00
CA ALA A 75 -3.02 5.67 10.26
C ALA A 75 -3.88 5.16 11.41
N LYS A 76 -5.18 4.89 11.15
CA LYS A 76 -6.07 4.30 12.16
C LYS A 76 -5.60 2.90 12.59
N LYS A 77 -5.16 2.07 11.66
CA LYS A 77 -4.59 0.74 11.99
C LYS A 77 -3.35 0.87 12.87
N TRP A 78 -2.48 1.84 12.58
CA TRP A 78 -1.32 2.13 13.41
C TRP A 78 -1.71 2.60 14.82
N GLU A 79 -2.70 3.49 14.94
CA GLU A 79 -3.23 3.93 16.22
C GLU A 79 -3.74 2.74 17.06
N GLU A 80 -4.52 1.84 16.48
CA GLU A 80 -5.02 0.63 17.15
C GLU A 80 -3.87 -0.24 17.69
N VAL A 81 -2.84 -0.47 16.88
CA VAL A 81 -1.65 -1.23 17.29
C VAL A 81 -0.94 -0.53 18.46
N LEU A 82 -0.70 0.78 18.37
CA LEU A 82 -0.01 1.54 19.41
C LEU A 82 -0.80 1.60 20.73
N LEU A 83 -2.14 1.73 20.66
CA LEU A 83 -3.01 1.70 21.84
C LEU A 83 -3.03 0.32 22.52
N SER A 84 -2.95 -0.76 21.73
CA SER A 84 -2.86 -2.12 22.28
C SER A 84 -1.57 -2.34 23.06
N MET A 85 -0.45 -1.79 22.58
CA MET A 85 0.85 -1.85 23.26
C MET A 85 0.86 -1.00 24.54
N ARG A 86 0.20 0.17 24.51
CA ARG A 86 0.11 1.08 25.67
C ARG A 86 -0.67 0.48 26.84
N SER A 87 -1.62 -0.40 26.59
CA SER A 87 -2.48 -0.99 27.64
C SER A 87 -1.76 -2.00 28.55
N GLY A 88 -0.48 -2.30 28.30
CA GLY A 88 0.41 -3.01 29.24
C GLY A 88 0.93 -2.15 30.40
N GLY A 89 0.71 -0.83 30.38
CA GLY A 89 0.99 0.09 31.50
C GLY A 89 -0.30 0.81 31.89
N GLY A 90 -0.91 0.40 33.00
CA GLY A 90 -2.28 0.75 33.36
C GLY A 90 -2.63 2.23 33.28
N SER A 91 -3.70 2.55 32.54
CA SER A 91 -4.69 3.60 32.83
C SER A 91 -5.85 3.52 31.82
N LYS A 92 -7.09 3.58 32.32
CA LYS A 92 -8.34 3.36 31.57
C LYS A 92 -8.55 4.37 30.42
N PRO A 93 -9.24 3.99 29.34
CA PRO A 93 -9.52 4.88 28.22
C PRO A 93 -10.63 5.88 28.60
N GLY A 94 -10.31 7.17 28.51
CA GLY A 94 -11.31 8.23 28.53
C GLY A 94 -12.06 8.24 27.19
N LEU A 95 -13.30 7.76 27.19
CA LEU A 95 -14.26 8.05 26.13
C LEU A 95 -14.46 9.57 26.07
N GLY A 96 -14.15 10.20 24.93
CA GLY A 96 -14.35 11.64 24.81
C GLY A 96 -13.91 12.26 23.47
N GLY A 97 -14.44 11.77 22.36
CA GLY A 97 -14.73 12.57 21.17
C GLY A 97 -13.57 13.09 20.32
N ILE A 98 -13.47 12.58 19.09
CA ILE A 98 -13.16 13.41 17.92
C ILE A 98 -14.19 13.04 16.85
N ARG A 99 -15.35 13.72 16.86
CA ARG A 99 -16.19 13.85 15.66
C ARG A 99 -15.49 14.84 14.75
N GLY A 100 -15.51 14.57 13.45
CA GLY A 100 -14.71 15.27 12.47
C GLY A 100 -14.92 16.78 12.37
N GLY A 101 -13.98 17.40 11.68
CA GLY A 101 -14.04 18.79 11.26
C GLY A 101 -13.13 19.69 12.10
N GLU A 102 -12.24 20.38 11.38
CA GLU A 102 -11.39 21.48 11.82
C GLU A 102 -10.01 21.13 12.41
N GLU A 103 -9.02 21.42 11.58
CA GLU A 103 -7.60 21.56 11.88
C GLU A 103 -7.41 22.44 13.13
N THR A 104 -7.08 21.81 14.25
CA THR A 104 -6.33 22.48 15.30
C THR A 104 -5.11 21.61 15.57
N ALA A 105 -3.99 22.01 14.96
CA ALA A 105 -2.68 21.49 15.32
C ALA A 105 -2.48 21.75 16.82
N ALA A 106 -2.52 20.70 17.63
CA ALA A 106 -2.00 20.78 18.98
C ALA A 106 -0.51 21.16 18.87
N PRO A 107 -0.04 22.22 19.54
CA PRO A 107 1.32 22.69 19.34
C PRO A 107 2.28 21.60 19.82
N LEU A 108 3.09 21.09 18.89
CA LEU A 108 4.20 20.21 19.22
C LEU A 108 5.09 20.94 20.24
N PRO A 109 5.52 20.28 21.33
CA PRO A 109 6.51 20.87 22.21
C PRO A 109 7.76 21.21 21.39
N LEU A 110 8.22 22.46 21.55
CA LEU A 110 9.22 23.14 20.73
C LEU A 110 10.58 22.46 20.48
N PRO A 111 11.05 21.38 21.16
CA PRO A 111 12.33 20.79 20.80
C PRO A 111 12.32 19.92 19.54
N LEU A 112 11.21 19.25 19.19
CA LEU A 112 11.23 18.25 18.09
C LEU A 112 11.08 18.84 16.68
N ALA A 113 10.59 20.08 16.55
CA ALA A 113 10.32 20.67 15.24
C ALA A 113 11.59 21.10 14.48
N LYS A 114 12.74 21.24 15.16
CA LYS A 114 13.98 21.73 14.55
C LYS A 114 14.82 20.65 13.86
N GLU A 115 14.59 19.36 14.16
CA GLU A 115 15.39 18.28 13.59
C GLU A 115 14.84 17.73 12.26
N MET A 116 13.58 17.99 11.92
CA MET A 116 12.98 17.49 10.67
C MET A 116 13.27 18.38 9.44
N VAL A 117 13.88 19.56 9.61
CA VAL A 117 14.15 20.52 8.51
C VAL A 117 15.61 20.46 8.01
N ALA A 118 16.50 19.73 8.69
CA ALA A 118 17.92 19.72 8.34
C ALA A 118 18.38 18.56 7.44
N THR A 119 17.47 17.76 6.87
CA THR A 119 17.85 16.70 5.92
C THR A 119 16.83 16.57 4.79
N ALA A 120 16.88 17.52 3.85
CA ALA A 120 16.35 17.41 2.50
C ALA A 120 17.12 18.36 1.58
#